data_AF-G7LX76-F1
#
_entry.id   AF-G7LX76-F1
#
_cell.length_a   1.000
_cell.length_b   1.000
_cell.length_c   1.000
_cell.angle_alpha   90.00
_cell.angle_beta   90.00
_cell.angle_gamma   90.00
#
_symmetry.space_group_name_H-M   'P 1'
#
loop_
_entity.id
_entity.type
_entity.pdbx_description
1 polymer ?
#
loop_
_entity_poly.entity_id
_entity_poly.type
_entity_poly.pdbx_seq_one_letter_code
_entity_poly.pdbx_strand_id
1 'polypeptide(L)' 'MKNSTKSLLNLLYLCCAMSVVLFILTMFGRLLGAWLAWNMNENFPFSLDDFFVCLKLTWMGPPAGFIFWYFYYR' A
#
# COMPACT_ATOMS: atom_id res chain seq x y z
N MET A 1 -5.09 -19.84 25.38
CA MET A 1 -4.85 -18.46 24.89
C MET A 1 -3.57 -18.27 24.05
N LYS A 2 -2.60 -19.20 24.01
CA LYS A 2 -1.32 -19.02 23.28
C LYS A 2 -1.42 -18.99 21.73
N ASN A 3 -2.43 -19.62 21.14
CA ASN A 3 -2.65 -19.59 19.68
C ASN A 3 -3.33 -18.31 19.16
N SER A 4 -4.15 -17.65 20.00
CA SER A 4 -4.90 -16.46 19.58
C SER A 4 -3.99 -15.25 19.34
N THR A 5 -2.99 -15.06 20.22
CA THR A 5 -2.01 -13.97 20.10
C THR A 5 -1.14 -14.10 18.85
N LYS A 6 -0.77 -15.33 18.47
CA LYS A 6 -0.06 -15.60 17.21
C LYS A 6 -0.92 -15.27 15.99
N SER A 7 -2.21 -15.61 16.03
CA SER A 7 -3.13 -15.32 14.94
C SER A 7 -3.37 -13.81 14.77
N LEU A 8 -3.52 -13.07 15.88
CA LEU A 8 -3.62 -11.60 15.86
C LEU A 8 -2.34 -10.91 15.37
N LEU A 9 -1.16 -11.41 15.76
CA LEU A 9 0.11 -10.92 15.22
C LEU A 9 0.21 -11.18 13.71
N ASN A 10 -0.27 -12.33 13.24
CA ASN A 10 -0.26 -12.66 11.82
C ASN A 10 -1.24 -11.79 11.01
N LEU A 11 -2.40 -11.47 11.59
CA LEU A 11 -3.33 -10.48 11.04
C LEU A 11 -2.68 -9.10 10.90
N LEU A 12 -2.03 -8.62 11.96
CA LEU A 12 -1.36 -7.31 11.97
C LEU A 12 -0.24 -7.29 10.93
N TYR A 13 0.52 -8.38 10.83
CA TYR A 13 1.58 -8.53 9.83
C TYR A 13 1.04 -8.49 8.40
N LEU A 14 -0.01 -9.27 8.09
CA LEU A 14 -0.63 -9.29 6.76
C LEU A 14 -1.23 -7.93 6.38
N CYS A 15 -1.88 -7.27 7.35
CA CYS A 15 -2.45 -5.92 7.21
C CYS A 15 -1.37 -4.88 6.90
N CYS A 16 -0.28 -4.85 7.67
CA CYS A 16 0.86 -3.97 7.42
C CYS A 16 1.57 -4.29 6.11
N ALA A 17 1.83 -5.57 5.84
CA ALA A 17 2.51 -5.99 4.61
C ALA A 17 1.72 -5.60 3.36
N MET A 18 0.41 -5.84 3.32
CA MET A 18 -0.43 -5.43 2.19
C MET A 18 -0.49 -3.91 2.02
N SER A 19 -0.56 -3.17 3.13
CA SER A 19 -0.54 -1.71 3.10
C SER A 19 0.78 -1.18 2.50
N VAL A 20 1.92 -1.74 2.93
CA VAL A 20 3.24 -1.36 2.42
C VAL A 20 3.39 -1.72 0.94
N VAL A 21 2.95 -2.91 0.52
CA VAL A 21 3.02 -3.33 -0.89
C VAL A 21 2.17 -2.40 -1.76
N LEU A 22 0.93 -2.09 -1.35
CA LEU A 22 0.07 -1.17 -2.09
C LEU A 22 0.66 0.24 -2.17
N PHE A 23 1.26 0.73 -1.09
CA PHE A 23 1.94 2.02 -1.07
C PHE A 23 3.12 2.05 -2.05
N ILE A 24 3.99 1.04 -2.02
CA ILE A 24 5.15 0.96 -2.91
C ILE A 24 4.68 0.85 -4.36
N LEU A 25 3.70 -0.01 -4.65
CA LEU A 25 3.20 -0.22 -6.00
C LEU A 25 2.56 1.04 -6.59
N THR A 26 1.75 1.75 -5.81
CA THR A 26 1.12 3.01 -6.24
C THR A 26 2.14 4.12 -6.42
N MET A 27 3.09 4.26 -5.49
CA MET A 27 4.22 5.16 -5.62
C MET A 27 5.00 4.91 -6.91
N PHE A 28 5.40 3.67 -7.14
CA PHE A 28 6.19 3.29 -8.30
C PHE A 28 5.41 3.49 -9.60
N GLY A 29 4.12 3.14 -9.63
CA GLY A 29 3.25 3.37 -10.77
C GLY A 29 3.11 4.85 -11.12
N ARG A 30 2.95 5.71 -10.11
CA ARG A 30 2.89 7.17 -10.29
C ARG A 30 4.24 7.75 -10.73
N LEU A 31 5.35 7.29 -10.15
CA LEU A 31 6.69 7.71 -10.54
C LEU A 31 7.00 7.32 -11.99
N LEU A 32 6.69 6.08 -12.38
CA LEU A 32 6.88 5.60 -13.74
C LEU A 32 5.98 6.34 -14.73
N GLY A 33 4.72 6.61 -14.36
CA GLY A 33 3.81 7.42 -15.17
C GLY A 33 4.29 8.85 -15.34
N ALA A 34 4.75 9.48 -14.26
CA ALA A 34 5.38 10.80 -14.27
C ALA A 34 6.63 10.81 -15.15
N TRP A 35 7.49 9.80 -15.04
CA TRP A 35 8.68 9.63 -15.86
C TRP A 35 8.36 9.47 -17.35
N LEU A 36 7.37 8.65 -17.69
CA LEU A 36 6.92 8.45 -19.08
C LEU A 36 6.32 9.70 -19.71
N ALA A 37 5.58 10.49 -18.91
CA ALA A 37 4.98 11.74 -19.35
C ALA A 37 5.93 12.94 -19.26
N TRP A 38 7.14 12.75 -18.69
CA TRP A 38 8.07 13.85 -18.46
C TRP A 38 8.73 14.27 -19.77
N ASN A 39 8.44 15.50 -20.17
CA ASN A 39 9.22 16.23 -21.15
C ASN A 39 10.36 16.97 -20.42
N MET A 40 11.63 16.70 -20.77
CA MET A 40 12.85 17.21 -20.10
C MET A 40 12.93 18.74 -19.98
N ASN A 41 12.06 19.47 -20.67
CA ASN A 41 11.96 20.92 -20.65
C ASN A 41 11.05 21.47 -19.52
N GLU A 42 10.37 20.59 -18.79
CA GLU A 42 9.33 20.93 -17.81
C GLU A 42 9.68 20.39 -16.42
N ASN A 43 9.11 20.97 -15.36
CA ASN A 43 9.29 20.46 -14.00
C ASN A 43 8.71 19.05 -13.88
N PHE A 44 9.37 18.21 -13.07
CA PHE A 44 8.96 16.83 -12.86
C PHE A 44 7.49 16.77 -12.40
N PRO A 45 6.61 16.01 -13.08
CA PRO A 45 5.17 16.06 -12.82
C PRO A 45 4.74 15.35 -11.52
N PHE A 46 5.68 14.95 -10.66
CA PHE A 46 5.40 14.31 -9.39
C PHE A 46 5.38 15.34 -8.24
N SER A 47 4.23 15.48 -7.58
CA SER A 47 4.01 16.45 -6.51
C SER A 47 3.64 15.78 -5.17
N LEU A 48 3.66 16.55 -4.08
CA LEU A 48 3.19 16.10 -2.75
C LEU A 48 1.72 15.67 -2.77
N ASP A 49 0.90 16.21 -3.68
CA ASP A 49 -0.47 15.74 -3.89
C ASP A 49 -0.54 14.26 -4.28
N ASP A 50 0.37 13.78 -5.14
CA ASP A 50 0.43 12.37 -5.50
C ASP A 50 0.91 11.48 -4.34
N PHE A 51 1.75 12.03 -3.47
CA PHE A 51 2.12 11.36 -2.21
C PHE A 51 0.89 11.18 -1.30
N PHE A 52 0.07 12.22 -1.14
CA PHE A 52 -1.18 12.13 -0.36
C PHE A 52 -2.19 11.17 -0.98
N VAL A 53 -2.27 11.10 -2.31
CA VAL A 53 -3.10 10.13 -3.01
C VAL A 53 -2.61 8.69 -2.75
N CYS A 54 -1.31 8.44 -2.82
CA CYS A 54 -0.75 7.13 -2.47
C CYS A 54 -1.03 6.76 -1.01
N LEU A 55 -0.91 7.71 -0.07
CA LEU A 55 -1.23 7.51 1.35
C LEU A 55 -2.71 7.16 1.57
N LYS A 56 -3.63 7.83 0.85
CA LYS A 56 -5.06 7.49 0.87
C LYS A 56 -5.32 6.07 0.36
N LEU A 57 -4.63 5.67 -0.70
CA LEU A 57 -4.72 4.32 -1.27
C LEU A 57 -4.19 3.25 -0.31
N THR A 58 -3.14 3.56 0.45
CA THR A 58 -2.62 2.68 1.52
C THR A 58 -3.67 2.38 2.57
N TRP A 59 -4.64 3.27 2.80
CA TRP A 59 -5.76 3.04 3.72
C TRP A 59 -6.70 1.91 3.27
N MET A 60 -6.61 1.44 2.03
CA MET A 60 -7.29 0.23 1.54
C MET A 60 -6.53 -1.07 1.88
N GLY A 61 -5.25 -0.98 2.27
CA GLY A 61 -4.44 -2.12 2.68
C GLY A 61 -4.95 -2.84 3.93
N PRO A 62 -5.39 -2.14 4.99
CA PRO A 62 -5.96 -2.76 6.17
C PRO A 62 -7.23 -3.60 5.94
N PRO A 63 -8.27 -3.10 5.23
CA PRO A 63 -9.43 -3.93 4.93
C PRO A 63 -9.07 -5.11 4.01
N ALA A 64 -8.15 -4.95 3.06
CA ALA A 64 -7.68 -6.07 2.24
C ALA A 64 -6.97 -7.14 3.07
N GLY A 65 -6.04 -6.76 3.95
CA GLY A 65 -5.35 -7.67 4.86
C GLY A 65 -6.29 -8.37 5.84
N PHE A 66 -7.35 -7.69 6.29
CA PHE A 66 -8.38 -8.28 7.14
C PHE A 66 -9.19 -9.37 6.41
N ILE A 67 -9.59 -9.13 5.15
CA ILE A 67 -10.28 -10.14 4.32
C ILE A 67 -9.38 -11.37 4.13
N PHE A 68 -8.11 -11.18 3.77
CA PHE A 68 -7.17 -12.28 3.59
C PHE A 68 -7.00 -13.13 4.86
N TRP A 69 -6.89 -12.50 6.03
CA TRP A 69 -6.79 -13.24 7.28
C TRP A 69 -8.08 -14.00 7.62
N TYR A 70 -9.25 -13.37 7.42
CA TYR A 70 -10.54 -13.99 7.73
C TYR A 70 -10.81 -15.25 6.89
N PHE A 71 -10.46 -15.22 5.61
CA PHE A 71 -10.72 -16.35 4.70
C PHE A 71 -9.63 -17.42 4.69
N TYR A 72 -8.37 -17.05 4.96
CA TYR A 72 -7.23 -17.96 4.74
C TYR A 72 -6.55 -18.47 6.03
N TYR A 73 -6.71 -17.76 7.15
CA TYR A 73 -5.93 -18.02 8.37
C TYR A 73 -6.78 -18.34 9.62
N ARG A 74 -8.10 -18.27 9.51
CA ARG A 74 -9.05 -18.70 10.55
C ARG A 74 -9.15 -20.22 10.60
#